data_AF-A0A3V2HX59-F1
#
_entry.id   AF-A0A3V2HX59-F1
#
_cell.length_a   1.000
_cell.length_b   1.000
_cell.length_c   1.000
_cell.angle_alpha   90.00
_cell.angle_beta   90.00
_cell.angle_gamma   90.00
#
_symmetry.space_group_name_H-M   'P 1'
#
loop_
_entity.id
_entity.type
_entity.pdbx_description
1 polymer ?
#
loop_
_entity_poly.entity_id
_entity_poly.type
_entity_poly.pdbx_seq_one_letter_code
_entity_poly.pdbx_strand_id
1 'polypeptide(L)'
;MKEITVTEPAFVTRFSCSGSACRDHCCKGWKITLDKTTVKKYFTSKDVTIREIAKNSIILLKKDPNNWGEIKLPSGTGSCPYLDDDRLCKVQKKLGAKALSYTCTTFPRVFHTYKNEVRHSLSLACPEVTAHLLNDPDAVTLNEKAIIQQKYNTAPLFSPQQKLLNLFCLSLINHAASNPDAALYALIKFVMYVQKFPRIDDAALGEIEQVYGTLVSQLQSGSLTQELANITPDKKFKTSLVLLMQDYFRTLPPSRGSYALDHYIQCLLRVLTAEEGVSMEQKVSDIESSLARCLQADEQQKNWAFRNLILYKIWENNFPNQPNVDPLRALYIIVAEYAFIKLLTAASVHERGRLEWDDVTNIVYSFHSRSQHNSEVAKNFHRHIETVRTGDDLSMIHLLT
;
A
#
# COMPACT_ATOMS: atom_id res chain seq x y z
N MET A 1 -7.33 20.66 -29.01
CA MET A 1 -6.70 19.41 -28.55
C MET A 1 -5.54 19.75 -27.63
N LYS A 2 -5.42 19.03 -26.52
CA LYS A 2 -4.37 19.16 -25.50
C LYS A 2 -3.75 17.79 -25.29
N GLU A 3 -2.43 17.77 -25.22
CA GLU A 3 -1.68 16.58 -24.84
C GLU A 3 -1.60 16.51 -23.32
N ILE A 4 -1.83 15.32 -22.76
CA ILE A 4 -1.59 15.03 -21.35
C ILE A 4 -0.74 13.76 -21.24
N THR A 5 0.12 13.71 -20.22
CA THR A 5 0.98 12.55 -19.95
C THR A 5 0.26 11.56 -19.05
N VAL A 6 0.32 10.28 -19.37
CA VAL A 6 -0.07 9.21 -18.45
C VAL A 6 1.20 8.49 -18.00
N THR A 7 1.46 8.51 -16.70
CA THR A 7 2.62 7.82 -16.11
C THR A 7 2.12 6.68 -15.23
N GLU A 8 2.68 5.49 -15.41
CA GLU A 8 2.27 4.28 -14.68
C GLU A 8 3.43 3.31 -14.44
N PRO A 9 3.51 2.67 -13.27
CA PRO A 9 4.41 1.55 -13.04
C PRO A 9 4.15 0.40 -14.01
N ALA A 10 5.18 -0.31 -14.44
CA ALA A 10 5.10 -1.37 -15.45
C ALA A 10 4.13 -2.49 -15.11
N PHE A 11 3.95 -2.82 -13.83
CA PHE A 11 2.98 -3.84 -13.44
C PHE A 11 1.51 -3.40 -13.61
N VAL A 12 1.24 -2.08 -13.69
CA VAL A 12 -0.12 -1.56 -13.89
C VAL A 12 -0.71 -1.98 -15.23
N THR A 13 0.11 -1.99 -16.29
CA THR A 13 -0.32 -2.42 -17.63
C THR A 13 -0.48 -3.94 -17.73
N ARG A 14 0.24 -4.69 -16.89
CA ARG A 14 0.25 -6.17 -16.87
C ARG A 14 -0.85 -6.76 -16.00
N PHE A 15 -1.44 -5.96 -15.10
CA PHE A 15 -2.48 -6.43 -14.20
C PHE A 15 -3.71 -6.95 -14.94
N SER A 16 -4.06 -8.20 -14.65
CA SER A 16 -5.33 -8.81 -15.02
C SER A 16 -5.95 -9.49 -13.79
N CYS A 17 -7.27 -9.43 -13.66
CA CYS A 17 -7.95 -10.12 -12.56
C CYS A 17 -7.83 -11.64 -12.75
N SER A 18 -7.35 -12.36 -11.75
CA SER A 18 -7.27 -13.83 -11.74
C SER A 18 -8.64 -14.53 -11.60
N GLY A 19 -9.73 -13.76 -11.46
CA GLY A 19 -11.09 -14.27 -11.47
C GLY A 19 -11.31 -15.35 -10.41
N SER A 20 -11.72 -16.54 -10.86
CA SER A 20 -11.98 -17.69 -9.99
C SER A 20 -10.74 -18.19 -9.25
N ALA A 21 -9.52 -17.88 -9.70
CA ALA A 21 -8.27 -18.25 -9.02
C ALA A 21 -7.87 -17.27 -7.91
N CYS A 22 -8.56 -16.12 -7.77
CA CYS A 22 -8.23 -15.11 -6.78
C CYS A 22 -8.35 -15.66 -5.34
N ARG A 23 -7.23 -15.64 -4.60
CA ARG A 23 -7.17 -16.14 -3.21
C ARG A 23 -8.07 -15.37 -2.23
N ASP A 24 -8.34 -14.10 -2.51
CA ASP A 24 -9.22 -13.26 -1.69
C ASP A 24 -10.04 -12.27 -2.52
N HIS A 25 -11.16 -12.75 -3.07
CA HIS A 25 -12.02 -11.99 -3.98
C HIS A 25 -12.48 -10.64 -3.41
N CYS A 26 -12.60 -9.62 -4.28
CA CYS A 26 -13.08 -8.29 -3.88
C CYS A 26 -14.58 -8.28 -3.58
N CYS A 27 -15.35 -9.30 -3.96
CA CYS A 27 -16.79 -9.34 -3.74
C CYS A 27 -17.21 -9.73 -2.29
N LYS A 28 -16.52 -9.26 -1.24
CA LYS A 28 -16.91 -9.50 0.17
C LYS A 28 -16.31 -8.50 1.14
N GLY A 29 -16.97 -8.31 2.29
CA GLY A 29 -16.37 -7.69 3.47
C GLY A 29 -15.99 -6.22 3.36
N TRP A 30 -16.56 -5.47 2.40
CA TRP A 30 -16.44 -4.01 2.30
C TRP A 30 -17.66 -3.42 1.59
N LYS A 31 -17.81 -2.11 1.67
CA LYS A 31 -18.94 -1.38 1.12
C LYS A 31 -18.84 -1.24 -0.41
N ILE A 32 -19.83 -1.77 -1.13
CA ILE A 32 -19.94 -1.64 -2.59
C ILE A 32 -21.05 -0.64 -2.93
N THR A 33 -20.66 0.60 -3.24
CA THR A 33 -21.58 1.65 -3.69
C THR A 33 -21.91 1.53 -5.18
N LEU A 34 -23.09 2.01 -5.54
CA LEU A 34 -23.65 1.99 -6.88
C LEU A 34 -24.14 3.38 -7.27
N ASP A 35 -23.80 3.83 -8.47
CA ASP A 35 -24.38 5.03 -9.07
C ASP A 35 -25.83 4.79 -9.52
N LYS A 36 -26.56 5.87 -9.75
CA LYS A 36 -27.98 5.87 -10.12
C LYS A 36 -28.23 5.09 -11.42
N THR A 37 -27.33 5.17 -12.38
CA THR A 37 -27.48 4.49 -13.68
C THR A 37 -27.31 2.98 -13.52
N THR A 38 -26.34 2.54 -12.71
CA THR A 38 -26.10 1.13 -12.41
C THR A 38 -27.24 0.55 -11.60
N VAL A 39 -27.76 1.26 -10.60
CA VAL A 39 -28.96 0.83 -9.86
C VAL A 39 -30.13 0.62 -10.83
N LYS A 40 -30.43 1.61 -11.67
CA LYS A 40 -31.51 1.48 -12.66
C LYS A 40 -31.29 0.28 -13.58
N LYS A 41 -30.07 0.12 -14.11
CA LYS A 41 -29.67 -0.98 -14.98
C LYS A 41 -29.95 -2.35 -14.34
N TYR A 42 -29.61 -2.52 -13.06
CA TYR A 42 -29.83 -3.78 -12.35
C TYR A 42 -31.31 -4.03 -12.06
N PHE A 43 -32.05 -3.01 -11.58
CA PHE A 43 -33.49 -3.12 -11.29
C PHE A 43 -34.36 -3.38 -12.53
N THR A 44 -33.95 -2.88 -13.70
CA THR A 44 -34.67 -3.07 -14.97
C THR A 44 -33.97 -4.08 -15.88
N SER A 45 -33.04 -4.89 -15.37
CA SER A 45 -32.33 -5.89 -16.16
C SER A 45 -33.32 -6.88 -16.78
N LYS A 46 -33.08 -7.30 -18.03
CA LYS A 46 -33.85 -8.39 -18.65
C LYS A 46 -33.54 -9.75 -18.01
N ASP A 47 -32.31 -9.93 -17.52
CA ASP A 47 -31.94 -11.14 -16.77
C ASP A 47 -32.66 -11.18 -15.41
N VAL A 48 -33.45 -12.24 -15.22
CA VAL A 48 -34.29 -12.44 -14.04
C VAL A 48 -33.46 -12.48 -12.76
N THR A 49 -32.36 -13.25 -12.76
CA THR A 49 -31.48 -13.39 -11.59
C THR A 49 -30.88 -12.05 -11.17
N ILE A 50 -30.37 -11.26 -12.13
CA ILE A 50 -29.80 -9.94 -11.81
C ILE A 50 -30.86 -9.03 -11.20
N ARG A 51 -32.06 -9.01 -11.79
CA ARG A 51 -33.18 -8.17 -11.34
C ARG A 51 -33.68 -8.55 -9.95
N GLU A 52 -33.76 -9.84 -9.64
CA GLU A 52 -34.19 -10.33 -8.32
C GLU A 52 -33.18 -10.01 -7.23
N ILE A 53 -31.89 -10.24 -7.49
CA ILE A 53 -30.82 -9.83 -6.57
C ILE A 53 -30.88 -8.32 -6.33
N ALA A 54 -31.07 -7.52 -7.38
CA ALA A 54 -31.18 -6.07 -7.26
C ALA A 54 -32.30 -5.65 -6.29
N LYS A 55 -33.50 -6.22 -6.46
CA LYS A 55 -34.66 -5.92 -5.60
C LYS A 55 -34.45 -6.31 -4.14
N ASN A 56 -33.78 -7.43 -3.90
CA ASN A 56 -33.63 -7.99 -2.54
C ASN A 56 -32.37 -7.50 -1.81
N SER A 57 -31.37 -7.02 -2.55
CA SER A 57 -30.03 -6.81 -2.00
C SER A 57 -29.40 -5.46 -2.35
N ILE A 58 -30.13 -4.52 -2.97
CA ILE A 58 -29.67 -3.14 -3.11
C ILE A 58 -30.46 -2.24 -2.17
N ILE A 59 -29.73 -1.56 -1.28
CA ILE A 59 -30.25 -0.50 -0.42
C ILE A 59 -30.15 0.81 -1.20
N LEU A 60 -31.26 1.55 -1.32
CA LEU A 60 -31.27 2.87 -1.94
C LEU A 60 -30.85 3.93 -0.91
N LEU A 61 -29.68 4.53 -1.12
CA LEU A 61 -29.17 5.62 -0.29
C LEU A 61 -29.68 6.98 -0.75
N LYS A 62 -29.77 7.19 -2.07
CA LYS A 62 -30.19 8.44 -2.74
C LYS A 62 -29.44 9.69 -2.26
N LYS A 63 -28.17 9.56 -1.84
CA LYS A 63 -27.35 10.70 -1.40
C LYS A 63 -27.00 11.63 -2.55
N ASP A 64 -26.51 11.06 -3.64
CA ASP A 64 -26.17 11.76 -4.88
C ASP A 64 -26.16 10.76 -6.07
N PRO A 65 -26.03 11.23 -7.33
CA PRO A 65 -26.04 10.34 -8.50
C PRO A 65 -24.96 9.27 -8.53
N ASN A 66 -23.80 9.48 -7.88
CA ASN A 66 -22.70 8.52 -7.81
C ASN A 66 -22.83 7.58 -6.59
N ASN A 67 -23.53 8.01 -5.53
CA ASN A 67 -23.81 7.23 -4.32
C ASN A 67 -25.32 7.01 -4.15
N TRP A 68 -25.94 6.40 -5.15
CA TRP A 68 -27.39 6.22 -5.20
C TRP A 68 -27.86 4.96 -4.48
N GLY A 69 -27.07 3.90 -4.54
CA GLY A 69 -27.36 2.64 -3.87
C GLY A 69 -26.11 1.96 -3.31
N GLU A 70 -26.34 0.90 -2.56
CA GLU A 70 -25.31 0.07 -1.94
C GLU A 70 -25.75 -1.39 -1.96
N ILE A 71 -24.82 -2.29 -2.25
CA ILE A 71 -25.09 -3.73 -2.18
C ILE A 71 -25.08 -4.16 -0.71
N LYS A 72 -26.22 -4.66 -0.22
CA LYS A 72 -26.35 -5.32 1.07
C LYS A 72 -25.63 -6.67 1.02
N LEU A 73 -24.56 -6.80 1.78
CA LEU A 73 -23.88 -8.09 1.99
C LEU A 73 -24.64 -8.89 3.06
N PRO A 74 -25.05 -10.14 2.81
CA PRO A 74 -25.71 -10.97 3.81
C PRO A 74 -24.78 -11.22 5.00
N SER A 75 -25.26 -11.03 6.23
CA SER A 75 -24.42 -11.16 7.44
C SER A 75 -23.78 -12.54 7.62
N GLY A 76 -24.43 -13.60 7.11
CA GLY A 76 -23.90 -14.97 7.20
C GLY A 76 -22.70 -15.24 6.28
N THR A 77 -22.69 -14.69 5.06
CA THR A 77 -21.63 -14.95 4.07
C THR A 77 -20.65 -13.79 3.92
N GLY A 78 -21.05 -12.58 4.33
CA GLY A 78 -20.32 -11.33 4.10
C GLY A 78 -20.01 -11.05 2.62
N SER A 79 -20.63 -11.77 1.69
CA SER A 79 -20.27 -11.81 0.27
C SER A 79 -21.32 -11.13 -0.60
N CYS A 80 -20.88 -10.57 -1.73
CA CYS A 80 -21.75 -9.93 -2.70
C CYS A 80 -22.74 -10.98 -3.24
N PRO A 81 -24.06 -10.71 -3.24
CA PRO A 81 -25.06 -11.66 -3.75
C PRO A 81 -24.90 -12.00 -5.24
N TYR A 82 -24.14 -11.19 -5.98
CA TYR A 82 -23.79 -11.46 -7.38
C TYR A 82 -22.60 -12.41 -7.54
N LEU A 83 -21.91 -12.81 -6.47
CA LEU A 83 -20.89 -13.85 -6.55
C LEU A 83 -21.58 -15.21 -6.77
N ASP A 84 -21.11 -15.99 -7.74
CA ASP A 84 -21.54 -17.37 -7.95
C ASP A 84 -20.58 -18.37 -7.30
N ASP A 85 -20.95 -19.65 -7.36
CA ASP A 85 -20.20 -20.75 -6.74
C ASP A 85 -18.84 -20.99 -7.42
N ASP A 86 -18.69 -20.54 -8.68
CA ASP A 86 -17.41 -20.52 -9.41
C ASP A 86 -16.50 -19.36 -8.96
N ARG A 87 -16.93 -18.55 -7.97
CA ARG A 87 -16.28 -17.32 -7.52
C ARG A 87 -16.19 -16.25 -8.60
N LEU A 88 -17.17 -16.20 -9.51
CA LEU A 88 -17.29 -15.20 -10.57
C LEU A 88 -18.50 -14.27 -10.33
N CYS A 89 -18.42 -13.06 -10.89
CA CYS A 89 -19.51 -12.09 -10.78
C CYS A 89 -20.60 -12.37 -11.83
N LYS A 90 -21.81 -12.73 -11.38
CA LYS A 90 -23.00 -12.96 -12.21
C LYS A 90 -23.31 -11.77 -13.13
N VAL A 91 -23.12 -10.53 -12.67
CA VAL A 91 -23.32 -9.34 -13.52
C VAL A 91 -22.36 -9.37 -14.71
N GLN A 92 -21.07 -9.61 -14.47
CA GLN A 92 -20.08 -9.67 -15.54
C GLN A 92 -20.32 -10.87 -16.46
N LYS A 93 -20.59 -12.05 -15.88
CA LYS A 93 -20.84 -13.31 -16.60
C LYS A 93 -22.04 -13.21 -17.55
N LYS A 94 -23.11 -12.52 -17.13
CA LYS A 94 -24.37 -12.45 -17.90
C LYS A 94 -24.56 -11.18 -18.72
N LEU A 95 -24.09 -10.03 -18.22
CA LEU A 95 -24.32 -8.72 -18.83
C LEU A 95 -23.04 -8.08 -19.40
N GLY A 96 -21.88 -8.73 -19.20
CA GLY A 96 -20.58 -8.25 -19.65
C GLY A 96 -19.92 -7.22 -18.72
N ALA A 97 -18.62 -6.98 -18.91
CA ALA A 97 -17.83 -6.09 -18.06
C ALA A 97 -18.35 -4.63 -18.01
N LYS A 98 -18.96 -4.14 -19.09
CA LYS A 98 -19.58 -2.79 -19.16
C LYS A 98 -20.83 -2.64 -18.28
N ALA A 99 -21.36 -3.74 -17.75
CA ALA A 99 -22.50 -3.70 -16.84
C ALA A 99 -22.10 -3.43 -15.39
N LEU A 100 -20.84 -3.66 -15.02
CA LEU A 100 -20.32 -3.45 -13.67
C LEU A 100 -20.48 -1.99 -13.21
N SER A 101 -20.61 -1.81 -11.90
CA SER A 101 -20.63 -0.48 -11.27
C SER A 101 -19.26 0.19 -11.35
N TYR A 102 -19.23 1.52 -11.18
CA TYR A 102 -17.97 2.26 -11.08
C TYR A 102 -17.02 1.65 -10.03
N THR A 103 -17.54 1.27 -8.87
CA THR A 103 -16.77 0.61 -7.80
C THR A 103 -16.09 -0.67 -8.28
N CYS A 104 -16.83 -1.53 -8.98
CA CYS A 104 -16.34 -2.83 -9.45
C CYS A 104 -15.47 -2.73 -10.72
N THR A 105 -15.69 -1.74 -11.59
CA THR A 105 -14.83 -1.51 -12.77
C THR A 105 -13.50 -0.86 -12.39
N THR A 106 -13.52 -0.05 -11.35
CA THR A 106 -12.37 0.76 -10.95
C THR A 106 -11.44 -0.05 -10.06
N PHE A 107 -11.92 -0.73 -9.02
CA PHE A 107 -11.03 -1.53 -8.17
C PHE A 107 -10.29 -2.63 -8.97
N PRO A 108 -8.97 -2.82 -8.79
CA PRO A 108 -8.08 -2.13 -7.85
C PRO A 108 -7.39 -0.87 -8.41
N ARG A 109 -7.73 -0.40 -9.61
CA ARG A 109 -7.13 0.79 -10.24
C ARG A 109 -7.43 2.06 -9.46
N VAL A 110 -6.42 2.90 -9.32
CA VAL A 110 -6.46 4.22 -8.68
C VAL A 110 -5.82 5.22 -9.63
N PHE A 111 -6.39 6.42 -9.71
CA PHE A 111 -6.00 7.46 -10.65
C PHE A 111 -5.75 8.77 -9.91
N HIS A 112 -4.52 9.28 -9.97
CA HIS A 112 -4.18 10.62 -9.48
C HIS A 112 -4.12 11.57 -10.67
N THR A 113 -5.13 12.44 -10.77
CA THR A 113 -5.28 13.35 -11.90
C THR A 113 -4.72 14.72 -11.55
N TYR A 114 -3.88 15.27 -12.43
CA TYR A 114 -3.40 16.65 -12.40
C TYR A 114 -3.72 17.33 -13.73
N LYS A 115 -3.51 18.65 -13.82
CA LYS A 115 -3.91 19.46 -14.98
C LYS A 115 -3.46 18.88 -16.32
N ASN A 116 -2.18 18.46 -16.38
CA ASN A 116 -1.52 18.04 -17.62
C ASN A 116 -1.12 16.55 -17.60
N GLU A 117 -1.47 15.80 -16.56
CA GLU A 117 -1.09 14.39 -16.46
C GLU A 117 -2.05 13.56 -15.60
N VAL A 118 -1.98 12.25 -15.76
CA VAL A 118 -2.66 11.27 -14.91
C VAL A 118 -1.64 10.23 -14.48
N ARG A 119 -1.53 9.99 -13.17
CA ARG A 119 -0.69 8.93 -12.61
C ARG A 119 -1.57 7.75 -12.26
N HIS A 120 -1.26 6.57 -12.79
CA HIS A 120 -1.99 5.34 -12.50
C HIS A 120 -1.31 4.54 -11.39
N SER A 121 -2.14 3.90 -10.57
CA SER A 121 -1.72 2.98 -9.52
C SER A 121 -2.78 1.87 -9.35
N LEU A 122 -2.44 0.86 -8.56
CA LEU A 122 -3.28 -0.27 -8.17
C LEU A 122 -3.27 -0.46 -6.64
N SER A 123 -4.42 -0.61 -6.02
CA SER A 123 -4.51 -0.84 -4.58
C SER A 123 -3.87 -2.17 -4.19
N LEU A 124 -2.95 -2.12 -3.23
CA LEU A 124 -2.34 -3.31 -2.60
C LEU A 124 -3.34 -4.16 -1.81
N ALA A 125 -4.58 -3.70 -1.61
CA ALA A 125 -5.63 -4.54 -1.05
C ALA A 125 -5.97 -5.73 -1.97
N CYS A 126 -5.60 -5.71 -3.26
CA CYS A 126 -5.79 -6.84 -4.17
C CYS A 126 -4.60 -7.81 -4.08
N PRO A 127 -4.80 -9.10 -3.77
CA PRO A 127 -3.70 -10.06 -3.66
C PRO A 127 -2.95 -10.26 -4.98
N GLU A 128 -3.63 -10.16 -6.12
CA GLU A 128 -3.00 -10.27 -7.44
C GLU A 128 -2.05 -9.10 -7.71
N VAL A 129 -2.46 -7.89 -7.34
CA VAL A 129 -1.64 -6.68 -7.45
C VAL A 129 -0.40 -6.80 -6.58
N THR A 130 -0.57 -7.25 -5.34
CA THR A 130 0.53 -7.48 -4.41
C THR A 130 1.50 -8.54 -4.91
N ALA A 131 0.98 -9.65 -5.44
CA ALA A 131 1.83 -10.70 -6.03
C ALA A 131 2.66 -10.16 -7.20
N HIS A 132 2.06 -9.38 -8.11
CA HIS A 132 2.80 -8.73 -9.21
C HIS A 132 3.88 -7.76 -8.70
N LEU A 133 3.60 -7.01 -7.64
CA LEU A 133 4.57 -6.06 -7.10
C LEU A 133 5.80 -6.76 -6.49
N LEU A 134 5.57 -7.86 -5.76
CA LEU A 134 6.62 -8.56 -5.02
C LEU A 134 7.46 -9.48 -5.91
N ASN A 135 6.83 -10.12 -6.91
CA ASN A 135 7.48 -11.18 -7.72
C ASN A 135 8.14 -10.68 -9.01
N ASP A 136 8.30 -9.37 -9.18
CA ASP A 136 8.83 -8.80 -10.41
C ASP A 136 9.83 -7.67 -10.12
N PRO A 137 11.12 -7.83 -10.51
CA PRO A 137 12.16 -6.83 -10.22
C PRO A 137 11.88 -5.46 -10.84
N ASP A 138 11.16 -5.42 -11.96
CA ASP A 138 10.86 -4.21 -12.73
C ASP A 138 9.41 -3.73 -12.52
N ALA A 139 8.71 -4.27 -11.51
CA ALA A 139 7.30 -3.94 -11.25
C ALA A 139 7.05 -2.44 -11.22
N VAL A 140 7.93 -1.70 -10.53
CA VAL A 140 7.81 -0.26 -10.24
C VAL A 140 8.50 0.65 -11.26
N THR A 141 9.07 0.10 -12.34
CA THR A 141 9.62 0.89 -13.44
C THR A 141 8.53 1.73 -14.09
N LEU A 142 8.76 3.05 -14.18
CA LEU A 142 7.75 3.98 -14.68
C LEU A 142 7.73 4.02 -16.20
N ASN A 143 6.54 3.94 -16.78
CA ASN A 143 6.28 4.13 -18.19
C ASN A 143 5.47 5.39 -18.39
N GLU A 144 5.75 6.11 -19.48
CA GLU A 144 5.01 7.30 -19.88
C GLU A 144 4.40 7.14 -21.27
N LYS A 145 3.19 7.66 -21.44
CA LYS A 145 2.54 7.77 -22.75
C LYS A 145 1.77 9.07 -22.85
N ALA A 146 1.83 9.70 -24.02
CA ALA A 146 1.04 10.88 -24.33
C ALA A 146 -0.36 10.48 -24.82
N ILE A 147 -1.40 11.15 -24.33
CA ILE A 147 -2.76 11.03 -24.85
C ILE A 147 -3.31 12.40 -25.24
N ILE A 148 -4.06 12.43 -26.34
CA ILE A 148 -4.69 13.66 -26.85
C ILE A 148 -6.14 13.70 -26.40
N GLN A 149 -6.51 14.80 -25.74
CA GLN A 149 -7.89 15.07 -25.33
C GLN A 149 -8.31 16.50 -25.69
N GLN A 150 -9.60 16.81 -25.54
CA GLN A 150 -10.13 18.12 -25.99
C GLN A 150 -9.67 19.28 -25.10
N LYS A 151 -9.63 19.07 -23.77
CA LYS A 151 -9.28 20.07 -22.76
C LYS A 151 -8.29 19.46 -21.76
N TYR A 152 -7.54 20.29 -21.04
CA TYR A 152 -6.80 19.82 -19.86
C TYR A 152 -7.75 19.32 -18.76
N ASN A 153 -7.21 18.54 -17.83
CA ASN A 153 -7.96 18.11 -16.65
C ASN A 153 -8.26 19.32 -15.75
N THR A 154 -9.35 19.25 -14.99
CA THR A 154 -9.77 20.32 -14.05
C THR A 154 -9.01 20.27 -12.71
N ALA A 155 -7.94 19.48 -12.62
CA ALA A 155 -7.14 19.31 -11.42
C ALA A 155 -5.96 20.32 -11.34
N PRO A 156 -5.36 20.54 -10.16
CA PRO A 156 -4.18 21.39 -10.01
C PRO A 156 -3.00 20.94 -10.88
N LEU A 157 -2.10 21.86 -11.18
CA LEU A 157 -0.84 21.53 -11.86
C LEU A 157 0.09 20.79 -10.89
N PHE A 158 0.71 19.72 -11.37
CA PHE A 158 1.85 19.10 -10.69
C PHE A 158 3.13 19.79 -11.19
N SER A 159 3.76 20.60 -10.34
CA SER A 159 4.85 21.46 -10.78
C SER A 159 6.12 20.65 -11.10
N PRO A 160 7.03 21.16 -11.96
CA PRO A 160 8.32 20.53 -12.20
C PRO A 160 9.13 20.26 -10.92
N GLN A 161 9.10 21.17 -9.95
CA GLN A 161 9.79 21.00 -8.67
C GLN A 161 9.20 19.84 -7.86
N GLN A 162 7.87 19.69 -7.82
CA GLN A 162 7.22 18.58 -7.14
C GLN A 162 7.54 17.24 -7.81
N LYS A 163 7.59 17.21 -9.15
CA LYS A 163 8.02 16.03 -9.91
C LYS A 163 9.45 15.65 -9.58
N LEU A 164 10.37 16.61 -9.60
CA LEU A 164 11.78 16.35 -9.34
C LEU A 164 11.99 15.83 -7.90
N LEU A 165 11.31 16.41 -6.91
CA LEU A 165 11.35 15.90 -5.54
C LEU A 165 10.85 14.47 -5.43
N ASN A 166 9.72 14.13 -6.07
CA ASN A 166 9.21 12.75 -6.10
C ASN A 166 10.22 11.80 -6.76
N LEU A 167 10.87 12.24 -7.85
CA LEU A 167 11.91 11.48 -8.53
C LEU A 167 13.15 11.26 -7.67
N PHE A 168 13.62 12.28 -6.93
CA PHE A 168 14.71 12.11 -5.96
C PHE A 168 14.36 11.07 -4.88
N CYS A 169 13.14 11.14 -4.32
CA CYS A 169 12.69 10.16 -3.33
C CYS A 169 12.64 8.74 -3.90
N LEU A 170 12.10 8.54 -5.11
CA LEU A 170 12.09 7.24 -5.77
C LEU A 170 13.51 6.75 -6.07
N SER A 171 14.37 7.64 -6.57
CA SER A 171 15.75 7.31 -6.94
C SER A 171 16.60 6.88 -5.75
N LEU A 172 16.48 7.56 -4.60
CA LEU A 172 17.19 7.17 -3.37
C LEU A 172 16.87 5.72 -2.96
N ILE A 173 15.60 5.29 -3.08
CA ILE A 173 15.22 3.91 -2.81
C ILE A 173 15.74 2.95 -3.88
N ASN A 174 15.76 3.37 -5.14
CA ASN A 174 16.23 2.55 -6.25
C ASN A 174 17.76 2.33 -6.26
N HIS A 175 18.54 3.28 -5.71
CA HIS A 175 19.99 3.17 -5.57
C HIS A 175 20.45 2.19 -4.48
N ALA A 176 19.53 1.67 -3.66
CA ALA A 176 19.86 0.61 -2.71
C ALA A 176 20.01 -0.73 -3.43
N ALA A 177 21.25 -1.11 -3.73
CA ALA A 177 21.55 -2.39 -4.37
C ALA A 177 21.16 -3.61 -3.50
N SER A 178 20.97 -3.44 -2.18
CA SER A 178 20.63 -4.56 -1.29
C SER A 178 20.06 -4.20 0.10
N ASN A 179 19.99 -2.93 0.50
CA ASN A 179 19.52 -2.56 1.85
C ASN A 179 18.40 -1.50 1.82
N PRO A 180 17.12 -1.91 1.82
CA PRO A 180 15.98 -1.01 1.86
C PRO A 180 15.93 -0.12 3.12
N ASP A 181 16.45 -0.60 4.26
CA ASP A 181 16.46 0.15 5.52
C ASP A 181 17.42 1.35 5.44
N ALA A 182 18.61 1.15 4.88
CA ALA A 182 19.56 2.23 4.63
C ALA A 182 19.01 3.25 3.61
N ALA A 183 18.23 2.80 2.62
CA ALA A 183 17.56 3.66 1.65
C ALA A 183 16.50 4.55 2.30
N LEU A 184 15.68 3.98 3.18
CA LEU A 184 14.71 4.73 3.99
C LEU A 184 15.42 5.71 4.93
N TYR A 185 16.57 5.33 5.51
CA TYR A 185 17.37 6.24 6.32
C TYR A 185 17.92 7.43 5.51
N ALA A 186 18.39 7.20 4.28
CA ALA A 186 18.75 8.26 3.35
C ALA A 186 17.57 9.18 3.04
N LEU A 187 16.38 8.60 2.84
CA LEU A 187 15.15 9.35 2.56
C LEU A 187 14.72 10.20 3.76
N ILE A 188 14.86 9.71 5.00
CA ILE A 188 14.63 10.50 6.21
C ILE A 188 15.54 11.73 6.23
N LYS A 189 16.85 11.54 6.04
CA LYS A 189 17.82 12.64 5.96
C LYS A 189 17.49 13.65 4.87
N PHE A 190 17.12 13.15 3.68
CA PHE A 190 16.72 13.98 2.55
C PHE A 190 15.52 14.85 2.89
N VAL A 191 14.47 14.26 3.45
CA VAL A 191 13.22 14.97 3.78
C VAL A 191 13.43 15.98 4.90
N MET A 192 14.21 15.64 5.93
CA MET A 192 14.63 16.59 6.98
C MET A 192 15.33 17.82 6.40
N TYR A 193 16.14 17.64 5.35
CA TYR A 193 16.81 18.75 4.70
C TYR A 193 15.85 19.59 3.85
N VAL A 194 15.01 18.93 3.04
CA VAL A 194 14.00 19.60 2.20
C VAL A 194 13.02 20.45 3.02
N GLN A 195 12.64 20.00 4.21
CA GLN A 195 11.72 20.75 5.10
C GLN A 195 12.27 22.08 5.63
N LYS A 196 13.59 22.33 5.52
CA LYS A 196 14.17 23.63 5.86
C LYS A 196 13.71 24.74 4.92
N PHE A 197 13.21 24.38 3.75
CA PHE A 197 12.75 25.31 2.73
C PHE A 197 11.23 25.49 2.82
N PRO A 198 10.72 26.70 3.12
CA PRO A 198 9.28 26.95 3.17
C PRO A 198 8.63 26.86 1.79
N ARG A 199 9.43 27.06 0.73
CA ARG A 199 9.05 26.90 -0.66
C ARG A 199 10.25 26.37 -1.44
N ILE A 200 9.96 25.49 -2.38
CA ILE A 200 10.95 24.92 -3.29
C ILE A 200 10.94 25.76 -4.58
N ASP A 201 11.82 26.75 -4.63
CA ASP A 201 12.17 27.49 -5.84
C ASP A 201 13.45 26.92 -6.47
N ASP A 202 13.94 27.55 -7.55
CA ASP A 202 15.08 27.02 -8.30
C ASP A 202 16.40 27.10 -7.51
N ALA A 203 16.54 28.05 -6.59
CA ALA A 203 17.72 28.14 -5.72
C ALA A 203 17.73 27.04 -4.67
N ALA A 204 16.60 26.85 -3.97
CA ALA A 204 16.42 25.75 -3.03
C ALA A 204 16.63 24.40 -3.73
N LEU A 205 16.15 24.26 -4.97
CA LEU A 205 16.31 23.03 -5.74
C LEU A 205 17.77 22.68 -6.01
N GLY A 206 18.62 23.67 -6.30
CA GLY A 206 20.06 23.47 -6.49
C GLY A 206 20.75 22.93 -5.23
N GLU A 207 20.40 23.45 -4.05
CA GLU A 207 20.91 22.93 -2.77
C GLU A 207 20.41 21.51 -2.49
N ILE A 208 19.13 21.25 -2.75
CA ILE A 208 18.51 19.93 -2.58
C ILE A 208 19.17 18.90 -3.50
N GLU A 209 19.50 19.27 -4.74
CA GLU A 209 20.18 18.39 -5.69
C GLU A 209 21.59 18.00 -5.22
N GLN A 210 22.34 18.92 -4.61
CA GLN A 210 23.65 18.63 -4.02
C GLN A 210 23.55 17.64 -2.85
N VAL A 211 22.57 17.82 -1.97
CA VAL A 211 22.31 16.90 -0.86
C VAL A 211 21.87 15.53 -1.38
N TYR A 212 20.99 15.50 -2.39
CA TYR A 212 20.62 14.26 -3.07
C TYR A 212 21.84 13.51 -3.61
N GLY A 213 22.73 14.18 -4.36
CA GLY A 213 23.94 13.57 -4.91
C GLY A 213 24.89 13.03 -3.84
N THR A 214 25.00 13.73 -2.70
CA THR A 214 25.78 13.28 -1.54
C THR A 214 25.20 12.01 -0.94
N LEU A 215 23.87 11.97 -0.71
CA LEU A 215 23.19 10.79 -0.15
C LEU A 215 23.28 9.57 -1.08
N VAL A 216 23.15 9.78 -2.40
CA VAL A 216 23.37 8.70 -3.39
C VAL A 216 24.78 8.14 -3.29
N SER A 217 25.79 9.00 -3.21
CA SER A 217 27.19 8.57 -3.09
C SER A 217 27.42 7.76 -1.80
N GLN A 218 26.83 8.19 -0.67
CA GLN A 218 26.92 7.50 0.60
C GLN A 218 26.17 6.15 0.62
N LEU A 219 25.06 6.04 -0.12
CA LEU A 219 24.35 4.76 -0.32
C LEU A 219 25.23 3.78 -1.10
N GLN A 220 25.82 4.24 -2.21
CA GLN A 220 26.68 3.43 -3.07
C GLN A 220 27.95 2.97 -2.34
N SER A 221 28.53 3.81 -1.49
CA SER A 221 29.72 3.46 -0.71
C SER A 221 29.43 2.60 0.53
N GLY A 222 28.15 2.35 0.85
CA GLY A 222 27.74 1.65 2.08
C GLY A 222 27.88 2.47 3.37
N SER A 223 28.24 3.75 3.29
CA SER A 223 28.44 4.63 4.44
C SER A 223 27.16 4.78 5.27
N LEU A 224 26.01 4.97 4.61
CA LEU A 224 24.72 5.07 5.29
C LEU A 224 24.28 3.77 5.96
N THR A 225 24.68 2.60 5.43
CA THR A 225 24.44 1.32 6.10
C THR A 225 25.25 1.20 7.39
N GLN A 226 26.52 1.62 7.36
CA GLN A 226 27.37 1.64 8.55
C GLN A 226 26.86 2.64 9.59
N GLU A 227 26.46 3.83 9.14
CA GLU A 227 25.89 4.84 10.02
C GLU A 227 24.62 4.33 10.71
N LEU A 228 23.68 3.75 9.95
CA LEU A 228 22.46 3.16 10.50
C LEU A 228 22.76 2.06 11.53
N ALA A 229 23.73 1.17 11.24
CA ALA A 229 24.12 0.10 12.15
C ALA A 229 24.75 0.61 13.47
N ASN A 230 25.32 1.82 13.48
CA ASN A 230 25.90 2.45 14.66
C ASN A 230 24.87 3.20 15.53
N ILE A 231 23.63 3.34 15.07
CA ILE A 231 22.56 3.97 15.85
C ILE A 231 22.13 3.00 16.94
N THR A 232 22.22 3.44 18.20
CA THR A 232 21.71 2.67 19.35
C THR A 232 20.20 2.46 19.18
N PRO A 233 19.72 1.21 19.02
CA PRO A 233 18.30 0.96 18.79
C PRO A 233 17.49 1.27 20.06
N ASP A 234 16.40 2.03 19.93
CA ASP A 234 15.35 2.04 20.95
C ASP A 234 14.46 0.81 20.74
N LYS A 235 14.88 -0.30 21.35
CA LYS A 235 14.18 -1.57 21.22
C LYS A 235 12.75 -1.52 21.76
N LYS A 236 12.44 -0.60 22.70
CA LYS A 236 11.09 -0.42 23.24
C LYS A 236 10.16 0.28 22.25
N PHE A 237 10.71 1.16 21.41
CA PHE A 237 9.93 1.86 20.40
C PHE A 237 9.33 0.89 19.37
N LYS A 238 10.17 0.00 18.83
CA LYS A 238 9.74 -1.02 17.84
C LYS A 238 8.68 -1.96 18.44
N THR A 239 8.89 -2.45 19.67
CA THR A 239 7.91 -3.32 20.34
C THR A 239 6.60 -2.58 20.65
N SER A 240 6.66 -1.31 21.05
CA SER A 240 5.46 -0.49 21.30
C SER A 240 4.61 -0.29 20.05
N LEU A 241 5.24 -0.01 18.90
CA LEU A 241 4.54 0.12 17.62
C LEU A 241 3.85 -1.19 17.22
N VAL A 242 4.54 -2.33 17.39
CA VAL A 242 3.97 -3.66 17.12
C VAL A 242 2.72 -3.91 17.96
N LEU A 243 2.80 -3.68 19.27
CA LEU A 243 1.70 -3.88 20.20
C LEU A 243 0.50 -2.98 19.87
N LEU A 244 0.76 -1.74 19.45
CA LEU A 244 -0.27 -0.81 19.01
C LEU A 244 -0.96 -1.28 17.73
N MET A 245 -0.20 -1.69 16.73
CA MET A 245 -0.73 -2.07 15.42
C MET A 245 -1.53 -3.37 15.50
N GLN A 246 -1.08 -4.36 16.27
CA GLN A 246 -1.87 -5.58 16.49
C GLN A 246 -3.19 -5.28 17.21
N ASP A 247 -3.19 -4.38 18.20
CA ASP A 247 -4.38 -4.07 19.00
C ASP A 247 -5.43 -3.38 18.12
N TYR A 248 -4.97 -2.45 17.28
CA TYR A 248 -5.80 -1.83 16.25
C TYR A 248 -6.51 -2.86 15.37
N PHE A 249 -5.77 -3.78 14.76
CA PHE A 249 -6.37 -4.71 13.80
C PHE A 249 -7.31 -5.73 14.46
N ARG A 250 -7.03 -6.13 15.70
CA ARG A 250 -7.82 -7.09 16.48
C ARG A 250 -9.11 -6.49 17.04
N THR A 251 -9.15 -5.20 17.31
CA THR A 251 -10.36 -4.51 17.81
C THR A 251 -11.35 -4.16 16.68
N LEU A 252 -10.88 -4.07 15.44
CA LEU A 252 -11.72 -3.79 14.29
C LEU A 252 -12.65 -4.97 13.94
N PRO A 253 -13.93 -4.72 13.57
CA PRO A 253 -14.84 -5.77 13.11
C PRO A 253 -14.28 -6.60 11.95
N PRO A 254 -14.63 -7.90 11.83
CA PRO A 254 -14.18 -8.73 10.72
C PRO A 254 -14.56 -8.15 9.36
N SER A 255 -13.60 -8.12 8.45
CA SER A 255 -13.77 -7.66 7.07
C SER A 255 -12.86 -8.45 6.13
N ARG A 256 -12.85 -8.11 4.83
CA ARG A 256 -11.93 -8.74 3.87
C ARG A 256 -10.47 -8.57 4.31
N GLY A 257 -9.70 -9.66 4.24
CA GLY A 257 -8.32 -9.73 4.73
C GLY A 257 -8.18 -9.99 6.22
N SER A 258 -9.23 -9.87 7.05
CA SER A 258 -9.10 -10.02 8.52
C SER A 258 -8.49 -11.35 8.94
N TYR A 259 -9.00 -12.47 8.42
CA TYR A 259 -8.52 -13.80 8.82
C TYR A 259 -7.07 -14.06 8.40
N ALA A 260 -6.69 -13.58 7.20
CA ALA A 260 -5.31 -13.69 6.73
C ALA A 260 -4.37 -12.84 7.60
N LEU A 261 -4.72 -11.58 7.87
CA LEU A 261 -3.90 -10.70 8.70
C LEU A 261 -3.80 -11.22 10.14
N ASP A 262 -4.92 -11.66 10.73
CA ASP A 262 -4.96 -12.19 12.08
C ASP A 262 -4.08 -13.44 12.20
N HIS A 263 -4.06 -14.34 11.22
CA HIS A 263 -3.15 -15.49 11.22
C HIS A 263 -1.68 -15.08 11.45
N TYR A 264 -1.18 -14.08 10.71
CA TYR A 264 0.22 -13.63 10.86
C TYR A 264 0.44 -12.79 12.12
N ILE A 265 -0.57 -12.04 12.58
CA ILE A 265 -0.51 -11.38 13.90
C ILE A 265 -0.41 -12.43 15.01
N GLN A 266 -1.15 -13.54 14.91
CA GLN A 266 -1.05 -14.63 15.87
C GLN A 266 0.31 -15.34 15.80
N CYS A 267 0.93 -15.48 14.62
CA CYS A 267 2.31 -15.97 14.50
C CYS A 267 3.27 -15.08 15.31
N LEU A 268 3.19 -13.76 15.11
CA LEU A 268 4.01 -12.80 15.85
C LEU A 268 3.76 -12.89 17.36
N LEU A 269 2.50 -12.94 17.79
CA LEU A 269 2.13 -13.07 19.19
C LEU A 269 2.67 -14.34 19.84
N ARG A 270 2.58 -15.50 19.17
CA ARG A 270 3.13 -16.76 19.67
C ARG A 270 4.61 -16.65 19.96
N VAL A 271 5.39 -16.04 19.06
CA VAL A 271 6.81 -15.79 19.30
C VAL A 271 7.01 -14.89 20.51
N LEU A 272 6.30 -13.75 20.56
CA LEU A 272 6.44 -12.79 21.64
C LEU A 272 6.07 -13.38 23.02
N THR A 273 5.24 -14.42 23.08
CA THR A 273 4.79 -15.07 24.32
C THR A 273 5.41 -16.46 24.61
N ALA A 274 6.21 -17.05 23.72
CA ALA A 274 6.65 -18.45 23.82
C ALA A 274 7.56 -18.78 25.02
N GLU A 275 8.51 -17.90 25.37
CA GLU A 275 9.52 -18.16 26.42
C GLU A 275 9.43 -17.17 27.57
N GLU A 276 9.20 -17.66 28.78
CA GLU A 276 9.27 -16.86 30.01
C GLU A 276 10.74 -16.53 30.34
N GLY A 277 11.01 -15.27 30.72
CA GLY A 277 12.36 -14.81 31.07
C GLY A 277 13.16 -14.20 29.92
N VAL A 278 12.77 -14.41 28.66
CA VAL A 278 13.36 -13.72 27.50
C VAL A 278 12.58 -12.42 27.21
N SER A 279 13.29 -11.30 27.09
CA SER A 279 12.65 -10.00 26.83
C SER A 279 12.02 -9.95 25.43
N MET A 280 10.96 -9.13 25.25
CA MET A 280 10.31 -8.96 23.95
C MET A 280 11.29 -8.44 22.89
N GLU A 281 12.20 -7.58 23.30
CA GLU A 281 13.24 -7.00 22.46
C GLU A 281 14.19 -8.06 21.89
N GLN A 282 14.55 -9.06 22.70
CA GLN A 282 15.39 -10.17 22.25
C GLN A 282 14.62 -11.05 21.24
N LYS A 283 13.37 -11.38 21.54
CA LYS A 283 12.50 -12.17 20.65
C LYS A 283 12.31 -11.50 19.27
N VAL A 284 12.15 -10.18 19.25
CA VAL A 284 12.09 -9.40 18.00
C VAL A 284 13.42 -9.50 17.23
N SER A 285 14.54 -9.35 17.92
CA SER A 285 15.88 -9.49 17.31
C SER A 285 16.10 -10.89 16.69
N ASP A 286 15.57 -11.94 17.32
CA ASP A 286 15.73 -13.32 16.87
C ASP A 286 14.94 -13.62 15.58
N ILE A 287 13.71 -13.11 15.48
CA ILE A 287 12.91 -13.24 14.26
C ILE A 287 13.50 -12.42 13.11
N GLU A 288 13.97 -11.20 13.37
CA GLU A 288 14.62 -10.35 12.37
C GLU A 288 15.89 -11.02 11.83
N SER A 289 16.69 -11.63 12.71
CA SER A 289 17.86 -12.42 12.33
C SER A 289 17.49 -13.65 11.49
N SER A 290 16.35 -14.28 11.76
CA SER A 290 15.83 -15.40 10.99
C SER A 290 15.41 -14.98 9.58
N LEU A 291 14.73 -13.84 9.45
CA LEU A 291 14.39 -13.24 8.16
C LEU A 291 15.64 -12.84 7.38
N ALA A 292 16.61 -12.17 8.02
CA ALA A 292 17.86 -11.75 7.39
C ALA A 292 18.63 -12.93 6.79
N ARG A 293 18.73 -14.05 7.51
CA ARG A 293 19.34 -15.30 7.01
C ARG A 293 18.61 -15.86 5.80
N CYS A 294 17.27 -15.92 5.83
CA CYS A 294 16.49 -16.46 4.71
C CYS A 294 16.57 -15.56 3.48
N LEU A 295 16.46 -14.24 3.66
CA LEU A 295 16.68 -13.28 2.57
C LEU A 295 18.10 -13.42 2.01
N GLN A 296 19.11 -13.63 2.86
CA GLN A 296 20.47 -13.85 2.38
C GLN A 296 20.63 -15.10 1.50
N ALA A 297 19.86 -16.16 1.77
CA ALA A 297 19.87 -17.41 1.00
C ALA A 297 18.99 -17.37 -0.27
N ASP A 298 18.02 -16.46 -0.36
CA ASP A 298 17.14 -16.33 -1.52
C ASP A 298 17.85 -15.60 -2.67
N GLU A 299 18.52 -16.32 -3.57
CA GLU A 299 19.20 -15.71 -4.73
C GLU A 299 18.23 -15.10 -5.76
N GLN A 300 16.95 -15.47 -5.74
CA GLN A 300 15.99 -15.15 -6.78
C GLN A 300 15.12 -13.94 -6.51
N GLN A 301 14.91 -13.51 -5.26
CA GLN A 301 14.07 -12.34 -4.93
C GLN A 301 14.68 -11.41 -3.86
N LYS A 302 15.91 -11.71 -3.41
CA LYS A 302 16.63 -11.08 -2.28
C LYS A 302 16.45 -9.57 -2.09
N ASN A 303 16.53 -8.82 -3.18
CA ASN A 303 16.92 -7.42 -3.13
C ASN A 303 15.82 -6.45 -3.60
N TRP A 304 14.73 -6.94 -4.19
CA TRP A 304 13.75 -6.04 -4.81
C TRP A 304 12.37 -6.09 -4.20
N ALA A 305 11.86 -7.18 -3.63
CA ALA A 305 10.46 -7.22 -3.23
C ALA A 305 10.09 -6.16 -2.17
N PHE A 306 10.89 -6.04 -1.10
CA PHE A 306 10.71 -5.00 -0.08
C PHE A 306 11.06 -3.60 -0.60
N ARG A 307 12.06 -3.48 -1.48
CA ARG A 307 12.39 -2.23 -2.19
C ARG A 307 11.21 -1.76 -3.04
N ASN A 308 10.60 -2.66 -3.81
CA ASN A 308 9.45 -2.43 -4.66
C ASN A 308 8.25 -2.00 -3.84
N LEU A 309 8.02 -2.63 -2.68
CA LEU A 309 6.99 -2.20 -1.74
C LEU A 309 7.18 -0.72 -1.37
N ILE A 310 8.38 -0.32 -0.96
CA ILE A 310 8.68 1.07 -0.57
C ILE A 310 8.57 2.03 -1.76
N LEU A 311 9.18 1.70 -2.91
CA LEU A 311 9.08 2.48 -4.16
C LEU A 311 7.62 2.71 -4.53
N TYR A 312 6.81 1.66 -4.40
CA TYR A 312 5.40 1.72 -4.71
C TYR A 312 4.62 2.55 -3.71
N LYS A 313 4.92 2.50 -2.40
CA LYS A 313 4.30 3.40 -1.41
C LYS A 313 4.63 4.87 -1.71
N ILE A 314 5.85 5.18 -2.13
CA ILE A 314 6.24 6.54 -2.55
C ILE A 314 5.42 6.98 -3.78
N TRP A 315 5.30 6.10 -4.78
CA TRP A 315 4.52 6.36 -6.00
C TRP A 315 3.02 6.55 -5.71
N GLU A 316 2.40 5.57 -5.03
CA GLU A 316 0.96 5.53 -4.71
C GLU A 316 0.53 6.75 -3.90
N ASN A 317 1.36 7.20 -2.97
CA ASN A 317 1.04 8.34 -2.12
C ASN A 317 1.47 9.69 -2.71
N ASN A 318 2.06 9.73 -3.91
CA ASN A 318 2.67 10.93 -4.47
C ASN A 318 3.67 11.60 -3.50
N PHE A 319 4.41 10.81 -2.72
CA PHE A 319 5.32 11.31 -1.70
C PHE A 319 6.49 12.12 -2.31
N PRO A 320 6.90 13.28 -1.77
CA PRO A 320 6.48 13.94 -0.52
C PRO A 320 5.39 15.02 -0.72
N ASN A 321 4.62 14.96 -1.81
CA ASN A 321 3.75 16.04 -2.27
C ASN A 321 2.28 15.87 -1.81
N GLN A 322 2.03 15.15 -0.72
CA GLN A 322 0.68 15.00 -0.18
C GLN A 322 0.14 16.36 0.29
N PRO A 323 -1.08 16.75 -0.10
CA PRO A 323 -1.65 18.03 0.30
C PRO A 323 -1.98 18.04 1.79
N ASN A 324 -1.54 19.08 2.51
CA ASN A 324 -1.80 19.29 3.94
C ASN A 324 -1.26 18.17 4.86
N VAL A 325 -0.25 17.43 4.42
CA VAL A 325 0.44 16.44 5.25
C VAL A 325 1.91 16.81 5.32
N ASP A 326 2.45 16.85 6.53
CA ASP A 326 3.88 17.07 6.70
C ASP A 326 4.69 15.92 6.06
N PRO A 327 5.75 16.19 5.27
CA PRO A 327 6.56 15.16 4.63
C PRO A 327 7.18 14.13 5.58
N LEU A 328 7.70 14.52 6.75
CA LEU A 328 8.23 13.55 7.71
C LEU A 328 7.11 12.70 8.29
N ARG A 329 5.94 13.28 8.59
CA ARG A 329 4.77 12.50 9.02
C ARG A 329 4.32 11.51 7.95
N ALA A 330 4.28 11.91 6.68
CA ALA A 330 3.96 11.01 5.58
C ALA A 330 4.98 9.88 5.46
N LEU A 331 6.27 10.17 5.66
CA LEU A 331 7.34 9.18 5.66
C LEU A 331 7.24 8.23 6.85
N TYR A 332 6.91 8.74 8.03
CA TYR A 332 6.71 7.94 9.25
C TYR A 332 5.69 6.83 9.00
N ILE A 333 4.55 7.15 8.36
CA ILE A 333 3.55 6.14 8.01
C ILE A 333 4.14 5.07 7.09
N ILE A 334 4.86 5.46 6.03
CA ILE A 334 5.49 4.50 5.11
C ILE A 334 6.48 3.59 5.86
N VAL A 335 7.31 4.15 6.74
CA VAL A 335 8.31 3.40 7.53
C VAL A 335 7.63 2.48 8.54
N ALA A 336 6.59 2.95 9.24
CA ALA A 336 5.84 2.16 10.22
C ALA A 336 5.12 0.96 9.56
N GLU A 337 4.49 1.19 8.41
CA GLU A 337 3.84 0.12 7.63
C GLU A 337 4.87 -0.92 7.17
N TYR A 338 5.98 -0.46 6.61
CA TYR A 338 7.07 -1.32 6.17
C TYR A 338 7.64 -2.16 7.33
N ALA A 339 7.94 -1.53 8.48
CA ALA A 339 8.47 -2.21 9.65
C ALA A 339 7.51 -3.28 10.18
N PHE A 340 6.21 -3.00 10.26
CA PHE A 340 5.22 -3.96 10.72
C PHE A 340 5.05 -5.14 9.75
N ILE A 341 4.98 -4.87 8.44
CA ILE A 341 4.94 -5.92 7.41
C ILE A 341 6.20 -6.81 7.48
N LYS A 342 7.37 -6.22 7.65
CA LYS A 342 8.65 -6.93 7.79
C LYS A 342 8.67 -7.79 9.05
N LEU A 343 8.11 -7.32 10.17
CA LEU A 343 8.01 -8.08 11.42
C LEU A 343 7.03 -9.25 11.35
N LEU A 344 5.86 -9.06 10.72
CA LEU A 344 4.94 -10.18 10.46
C LEU A 344 5.59 -11.24 9.57
N THR A 345 6.35 -10.79 8.57
CA THR A 345 7.12 -11.69 7.69
C THR A 345 8.19 -12.42 8.48
N ALA A 346 8.95 -11.72 9.33
CA ALA A 346 9.99 -12.30 10.16
C ALA A 346 9.44 -13.35 11.13
N ALA A 347 8.30 -13.08 11.77
CA ALA A 347 7.63 -14.05 12.64
C ALA A 347 7.19 -15.30 11.87
N SER A 348 6.60 -15.13 10.68
CA SER A 348 6.22 -16.24 9.81
C SER A 348 7.42 -17.09 9.40
N VAL A 349 8.52 -16.45 9.01
CA VAL A 349 9.77 -17.13 8.64
C VAL A 349 10.36 -17.88 9.82
N HIS A 350 10.37 -17.27 11.00
CA HIS A 350 10.90 -17.90 12.21
C HIS A 350 10.09 -19.14 12.60
N GLU A 351 8.76 -19.06 12.57
CA GLU A 351 7.88 -20.19 12.89
C GLU A 351 8.00 -21.33 11.87
N ARG A 352 8.18 -21.01 10.57
CA ARG A 352 8.24 -22.00 9.49
C ARG A 352 9.64 -22.52 9.18
N GLY A 353 10.68 -21.80 9.60
CA GLY A 353 12.08 -22.07 9.22
C GLY A 353 12.43 -21.76 7.76
N ARG A 354 11.53 -21.11 6.99
CA ARG A 354 11.74 -20.76 5.58
C ARG A 354 10.95 -19.51 5.15
N LEU A 355 11.42 -18.82 4.11
CA LEU A 355 10.73 -17.71 3.46
C LEU A 355 9.85 -18.21 2.31
N GLU A 356 8.57 -17.86 2.36
CA GLU A 356 7.59 -18.15 1.32
C GLU A 356 6.94 -16.84 0.86
N TRP A 357 7.10 -16.48 -0.41
CA TRP A 357 6.58 -15.21 -0.95
C TRP A 357 5.06 -15.13 -1.00
N ASP A 358 4.39 -16.28 -0.97
CA ASP A 358 2.95 -16.34 -0.79
C ASP A 358 2.51 -15.85 0.60
N ASP A 359 3.31 -16.11 1.64
CA ASP A 359 3.05 -15.57 2.97
C ASP A 359 3.23 -14.06 2.99
N VAL A 360 4.31 -13.54 2.37
CA VAL A 360 4.54 -12.09 2.24
C VAL A 360 3.41 -11.43 1.46
N THR A 361 2.95 -12.06 0.38
CA THR A 361 1.78 -11.59 -0.39
C THR A 361 0.55 -11.50 0.51
N ASN A 362 0.28 -12.56 1.29
CA ASN A 362 -0.85 -12.59 2.21
C ASN A 362 -0.77 -11.50 3.28
N ILE A 363 0.41 -11.28 3.87
CA ILE A 363 0.66 -10.21 4.84
C ILE A 363 0.38 -8.85 4.20
N VAL A 364 1.02 -8.54 3.08
CA VAL A 364 0.94 -7.20 2.46
C VAL A 364 -0.48 -6.90 2.00
N TYR A 365 -1.15 -7.82 1.29
CA TYR A 365 -2.49 -7.52 0.79
C TYR A 365 -3.51 -7.43 1.92
N SER A 366 -3.43 -8.33 2.92
CA SER A 366 -4.41 -8.36 4.00
C SER A 366 -4.25 -7.14 4.91
N PHE A 367 -3.01 -6.71 5.17
CA PHE A 367 -2.70 -5.44 5.82
C PHE A 367 -3.38 -4.27 5.09
N HIS A 368 -3.12 -4.08 3.80
CA HIS A 368 -3.69 -2.97 3.03
C HIS A 368 -5.21 -3.07 2.87
N SER A 369 -5.75 -4.29 2.81
CA SER A 369 -7.20 -4.51 2.84
C SER A 369 -7.82 -4.04 4.16
N ARG A 370 -7.08 -4.08 5.27
CA ARG A 370 -7.56 -3.68 6.61
C ARG A 370 -7.23 -2.25 6.97
N SER A 371 -6.19 -1.66 6.40
CA SER A 371 -5.73 -0.31 6.72
C SER A 371 -6.06 0.74 5.65
N GLN A 372 -6.17 0.35 4.36
CA GLN A 372 -6.11 1.34 3.26
C GLN A 372 -7.06 1.04 2.07
N HIS A 373 -8.01 0.11 2.21
CA HIS A 373 -8.92 -0.21 1.09
C HIS A 373 -9.89 0.92 0.71
N ASN A 374 -10.03 1.95 1.56
CA ASN A 374 -10.69 3.21 1.24
C ASN A 374 -10.15 4.35 2.11
N SER A 375 -10.50 5.59 1.76
CA SER A 375 -9.99 6.79 2.42
C SER A 375 -10.37 6.92 3.90
N GLU A 376 -11.55 6.43 4.30
CA GLU A 376 -12.00 6.52 5.70
C GLU A 376 -11.19 5.57 6.59
N VAL A 377 -10.94 4.35 6.10
CA VAL A 377 -10.15 3.36 6.80
C VAL A 377 -8.70 3.82 6.93
N ALA A 378 -8.12 4.38 5.86
CA ALA A 378 -6.78 4.98 5.90
C ALA A 378 -6.66 6.10 6.94
N LYS A 379 -7.63 7.02 7.00
CA LYS A 379 -7.64 8.09 8.01
C LYS A 379 -7.69 7.56 9.43
N ASN A 380 -8.54 6.56 9.69
CA ASN A 380 -8.67 5.96 11.01
C ASN A 380 -7.40 5.22 11.42
N PHE A 381 -6.76 4.52 10.48
CA PHE A 381 -5.50 3.83 10.70
C PHE A 381 -4.35 4.82 11.00
N HIS A 382 -4.18 5.86 10.17
CA HIS A 382 -3.14 6.87 10.40
C HIS A 382 -3.33 7.56 11.74
N ARG A 383 -4.57 7.93 12.09
CA ARG A 383 -4.89 8.53 13.40
C ARG A 383 -4.52 7.62 14.57
N HIS A 384 -4.63 6.30 14.41
CA HIS A 384 -4.22 5.35 15.45
C HIS A 384 -2.70 5.29 15.59
N ILE A 385 -1.96 5.21 14.48
CA ILE A 385 -0.49 5.21 14.48
C ILE A 385 0.06 6.47 15.17
N GLU A 386 -0.57 7.62 14.95
CA GLU A 386 -0.19 8.90 15.57
C GLU A 386 -0.22 8.89 17.11
N THR A 387 -0.92 7.94 17.75
CA THR A 387 -1.00 7.86 19.22
C THR A 387 0.28 7.34 19.89
N VAL A 388 1.13 6.61 19.16
CA VAL A 388 2.44 6.12 19.66
C VAL A 388 3.58 7.02 19.26
N ARG A 389 3.34 7.95 18.34
CA ARG A 389 4.32 8.97 17.99
C ARG A 389 4.59 9.82 19.22
N THR A 390 5.81 9.74 19.75
CA THR A 390 6.28 10.45 20.96
C THR A 390 6.47 11.97 20.74
N GLY A 391 5.79 12.55 19.75
CA GLY A 391 5.93 13.94 19.34
C GLY A 391 7.13 14.22 18.42
N ASP A 392 8.01 13.24 18.18
CA ASP A 392 9.18 13.37 17.30
C ASP A 392 9.10 12.38 16.12
N ASP A 393 9.01 12.91 14.89
CA ASP A 393 8.98 12.10 13.68
C ASP A 393 10.31 11.34 13.46
N LEU A 394 11.43 11.79 14.05
CA LEU A 394 12.74 11.13 13.93
C LEU A 394 12.82 9.78 14.65
N SER A 395 11.90 9.52 15.57
CA SER A 395 11.77 8.22 16.23
C SER A 395 11.58 7.05 15.25
N MET A 396 11.08 7.33 14.02
CA MET A 396 10.98 6.30 12.96
C MET A 396 12.31 5.68 12.57
N ILE A 397 13.45 6.34 12.83
CA ILE A 397 14.79 5.76 12.58
C ILE A 397 14.96 4.47 13.38
N HIS A 398 14.41 4.38 14.60
CA HIS A 398 14.48 3.18 15.44
C HIS A 398 13.67 1.99 14.90
N LEU A 399 12.80 2.22 13.90
CA LEU A 399 12.09 1.14 13.20
C LEU A 399 12.96 0.49 12.13
N LEU A 400 14.03 1.17 11.70
CA LEU A 400 14.98 0.71 10.70
C LEU A 400 16.21 0.01 11.30
N THR A 401 16.47 0.20 12.60
CA THR A 401 17.62 -0.36 13.34
C THR A 401 17.35 -1.70 13.99
#